data_AF-A0A8B6CWD5-F1
#
_entry.id   AF-A0A8B6CWD5-F1
#
_cell.length_a   1.000
_cell.length_b   1.000
_cell.length_c   1.000
_cell.angle_alpha   90.00
_cell.angle_beta   90.00
_cell.angle_gamma   90.00
#
_symmetry.space_group_name_H-M   'P 1'
#
loop_
_entity.id
_entity.type
_entity.pdbx_description
1 polymer ?
#
loop_
_entity_poly.entity_id
_entity_poly.type
_entity_poly.pdbx_seq_one_letter_code
_entity_poly.pdbx_strand_id
1 'polypeptide(L)'
;MLFKIMRWTQVKIHEVMHDLDLLDMWRLQHPFEKRYSWRVPNRKQSRLDYFMITSDIEAFVISSDIGISYRSDQSPILINLKFSSQIRGKGTWKFNNSLLKETEFIEKVKGNIKTVIKEYESDPSIDIEIDDEQFSISYQLLWDMIKMKVRGSAISFSSFRKKEQNNKEKELFYKIPL
;
A
#
# COMPACT_ATOMS: atom_id res chain seq x y z
N MET A 1 18.00 42.20 12.81
CA MET A 1 18.21 41.05 13.72
C MET A 1 17.88 39.71 13.05
N LEU A 2 16.65 39.50 12.54
CA LEU A 2 16.21 38.25 11.89
C LEU A 2 17.09 37.77 10.70
N PHE A 3 17.56 38.67 9.84
CA PHE A 3 18.43 38.30 8.70
C PHE A 3 19.81 37.78 9.13
N LYS A 4 20.36 38.27 10.26
CA LYS A 4 21.61 37.72 10.82
C LYS A 4 21.35 36.31 11.35
N ILE A 5 20.26 36.10 12.10
CA ILE A 5 19.89 34.79 12.67
C ILE A 5 19.69 33.74 11.56
N MET A 6 18.94 34.06 10.50
CA MET A 6 18.74 33.12 9.38
C MET A 6 20.02 32.76 8.63
N ARG A 7 20.99 33.69 8.55
CA ARG A 7 22.28 33.42 7.90
C ARG A 7 23.16 32.52 8.76
N TRP A 8 23.15 32.67 10.08
CA TRP A 8 23.84 31.75 11.00
C TRP A 8 23.24 30.35 10.99
N THR A 9 21.92 30.23 10.92
CA THR A 9 21.27 28.91 10.83
C THR A 9 21.61 28.20 9.53
N GLN A 10 21.74 28.91 8.40
CA GLN A 10 22.16 28.31 7.14
C GLN A 10 23.60 27.78 7.19
N VAL A 11 24.54 28.53 7.77
CA VAL A 11 25.93 28.07 7.93
C VAL A 11 25.98 26.79 8.76
N LYS A 12 25.28 26.74 9.90
CA LYS A 12 25.22 25.54 10.74
C LYS A 12 24.58 24.35 10.05
N ILE A 13 23.53 24.57 9.25
CA ILE A 13 22.92 23.49 8.46
C ILE A 13 23.94 22.93 7.46
N HIS A 14 24.72 23.79 6.80
CA HIS A 14 25.78 23.33 5.89
C HIS A 14 26.91 22.58 6.61
N GLU A 15 27.30 23.01 7.81
CA GLU A 15 28.26 22.28 8.66
C GLU A 15 27.73 20.88 8.98
N VAL A 16 26.49 20.78 9.49
CA VAL A 16 25.86 19.48 9.80
C VAL A 16 25.72 18.60 8.57
N MET A 17 25.37 19.20 7.42
CA MET A 17 25.28 18.46 6.17
C MET A 17 26.63 17.90 5.73
N HIS A 18 27.69 18.70 5.85
CA HIS A 18 29.04 18.26 5.53
C HIS A 18 29.53 17.16 6.48
N ASP A 19 29.33 17.35 7.79
CA ASP A 19 29.82 16.42 8.82
C ASP A 19 29.10 15.07 8.80
N LEU A 20 27.85 15.04 8.33
CA LEU A 20 27.02 13.83 8.27
C LEU A 20 26.85 13.26 6.85
N ASP A 21 27.57 13.80 5.86
CA ASP A 21 27.43 13.45 4.43
C ASP A 21 25.96 13.46 3.95
N LEU A 22 25.25 14.54 4.29
CA LEU A 22 23.86 14.75 3.91
C LEU A 22 23.73 15.68 2.71
N LEU A 23 22.84 15.30 1.80
CA LEU A 23 22.48 16.03 0.60
C LEU A 23 21.12 16.70 0.78
N ASP A 24 21.04 17.98 0.41
CA ASP A 24 19.77 18.70 0.25
C ASP A 24 19.24 18.45 -1.16
N MET A 25 18.38 17.43 -1.30
CA MET A 25 17.93 16.97 -2.61
C MET A 25 17.21 18.01 -3.43
N TRP A 26 16.44 18.88 -2.77
CA TRP A 26 15.73 19.94 -3.48
C TRP A 26 16.71 20.95 -4.07
N ARG A 27 17.74 21.35 -3.32
CA ARG A 27 18.76 22.25 -3.86
C ARG A 27 19.60 21.60 -4.95
N LEU A 28 19.90 20.30 -4.81
CA LEU A 28 20.67 19.54 -5.81
C LEU A 28 19.94 19.46 -7.16
N GLN A 29 18.63 19.19 -7.14
CA GLN A 29 17.80 19.11 -8.35
C GLN A 29 17.41 20.49 -8.91
N HIS A 30 17.36 21.53 -8.07
CA HIS A 30 16.95 22.88 -8.44
C HIS A 30 18.02 23.94 -8.07
N PRO A 31 19.22 23.89 -8.66
CA PRO A 31 20.36 24.71 -8.23
C PRO A 31 20.09 26.22 -8.37
N PHE A 32 19.36 26.62 -9.42
CA PHE A 32 19.11 28.03 -9.74
C PHE A 32 17.72 28.52 -9.35
N GLU A 33 16.81 27.62 -8.97
CA GLU A 33 15.44 28.01 -8.65
C GLU A 33 15.35 28.66 -7.27
N LYS A 34 14.50 29.68 -7.19
CA LYS A 34 14.10 30.33 -5.94
C LYS A 34 12.67 29.91 -5.62
N ARG A 35 12.55 28.97 -4.68
CA ARG A 35 11.28 28.50 -4.16
C ARG A 35 11.33 28.49 -2.63
N TYR A 36 10.18 28.68 -2.02
CA TYR A 36 10.05 28.90 -0.58
C TYR A 36 9.04 27.93 -0.01
N SER A 37 9.38 27.32 1.13
CA SER A 37 8.48 26.44 1.85
C SER A 37 7.63 27.21 2.86
N TRP A 38 8.06 28.41 3.27
CA TRP A 38 7.34 29.26 4.20
C TRP A 38 7.12 30.65 3.62
N ARG A 39 5.89 31.17 3.74
CA ARG A 39 5.51 32.48 3.21
C ARG A 39 4.49 33.15 4.12
N VAL A 40 4.75 34.42 4.45
CA VAL A 40 3.76 35.30 5.06
C VAL A 40 3.25 36.28 4.01
N PRO A 41 1.93 36.51 3.89
CA PRO A 41 1.37 37.48 2.96
C PRO A 41 2.08 38.84 3.07
N ASN A 42 2.54 39.38 1.93
CA ASN A 42 3.13 40.71 1.76
C ASN A 42 4.34 41.06 2.65
N ARG A 43 5.09 40.07 3.16
CA ARG A 43 6.21 40.35 4.07
C ARG A 43 7.49 39.61 3.72
N LYS A 44 7.52 38.29 3.96
CA LYS A 44 8.75 37.49 3.96
C LYS A 44 8.47 36.10 3.46
N GLN A 45 9.47 35.56 2.76
CA GLN A 45 9.45 34.21 2.24
C GLN A 45 10.83 33.61 2.51
N SER A 46 10.86 32.35 2.93
CA SER A 46 12.10 31.59 3.10
C SER A 46 11.83 30.12 2.89
N ARG A 47 12.90 29.38 2.59
CA ARG A 47 12.87 27.92 2.62
C ARG A 47 13.34 27.49 3.99
N LEU A 48 12.39 27.10 4.85
CA LEU A 48 12.66 26.66 6.23
C LEU A 48 12.65 25.14 6.34
N ASP A 49 11.98 24.49 5.40
CA ASP A 49 11.81 23.06 5.37
C ASP A 49 12.87 22.50 4.41
N TYR A 50 13.58 21.47 4.88
CA TYR A 50 14.65 20.79 4.15
C TYR A 50 14.37 19.30 4.19
N PHE A 51 14.63 18.62 3.08
CA PHE A 51 14.64 17.17 3.02
C PHE A 51 16.07 16.73 2.74
N MET A 52 16.77 16.35 3.81
CA MET A 52 18.15 15.91 3.78
C MET A 52 18.20 14.38 3.72
N ILE A 53 19.02 13.83 2.84
CA ILE A 53 19.25 12.39 2.72
C ILE A 53 20.74 12.07 2.72
N THR A 54 21.11 10.83 3.00
CA THR A 54 22.47 10.35 2.75
C THR A 54 22.71 10.15 1.26
N SER A 55 23.97 10.26 0.85
CA SER A 55 24.44 9.98 -0.51
C SER A 55 23.99 8.60 -1.03
N ASP A 56 23.93 7.59 -0.17
CA ASP A 56 23.48 6.23 -0.51
C ASP A 56 22.07 6.15 -1.10
N ILE A 57 21.17 7.06 -0.71
CA ILE A 57 19.76 7.02 -1.10
C ILE A 57 19.49 7.97 -2.29
N GLU A 58 20.47 8.78 -2.69
CA GLU A 58 20.36 9.75 -3.78
C GLU A 58 19.85 9.11 -5.07
N ALA A 59 20.40 7.95 -5.43
CA ALA A 59 20.04 7.22 -6.64
C ALA A 59 18.57 6.79 -6.70
N PHE A 60 17.89 6.69 -5.55
CA PHE A 60 16.47 6.34 -5.49
C PHE A 60 15.55 7.55 -5.61
N VAL A 61 16.07 8.78 -5.56
CA VAL A 61 15.25 9.99 -5.68
C VAL A 61 14.98 10.29 -7.15
N ILE A 62 13.73 10.15 -7.59
CA ILE A 62 13.31 10.55 -8.94
C ILE A 62 13.23 12.07 -9.04
N SER A 63 12.55 12.69 -8.09
CA SER A 63 12.28 14.13 -8.11
C SER A 63 11.88 14.64 -6.74
N SER A 64 12.00 15.95 -6.56
CA SER A 64 11.56 16.68 -5.39
C SER A 64 10.86 17.95 -5.84
N ASP A 65 9.93 18.46 -5.02
CA ASP A 65 9.25 19.72 -5.30
C ASP A 65 8.77 20.39 -4.01
N ILE A 66 8.46 21.69 -4.08
CA ILE A 66 7.77 22.42 -3.02
C ILE A 66 6.37 22.78 -3.51
N GLY A 67 5.36 22.08 -3.00
CA GLY A 67 3.97 22.20 -3.42
C GLY A 67 3.33 23.54 -3.06
N ILE A 68 2.15 23.79 -3.63
CA ILE A 68 1.35 24.97 -3.32
C ILE A 68 0.59 24.72 -2.01
N SER A 69 0.58 25.72 -1.12
CA SER A 69 -0.26 25.71 0.07
C SER A 69 -1.51 26.56 -0.15
N TYR A 70 -2.68 26.05 0.24
CA TYR A 70 -3.96 26.73 0.07
C TYR A 70 -4.50 27.34 1.37
N ARG A 71 -4.03 26.89 2.55
CA ARG A 71 -4.52 27.34 3.87
C ARG A 71 -3.46 27.38 4.98
N SER A 72 -2.20 27.17 4.62
CA SER A 72 -1.07 27.23 5.55
C SER A 72 -0.03 28.20 5.02
N ASP A 73 0.70 28.85 5.93
CA ASP A 73 1.90 29.61 5.59
C ASP A 73 3.07 28.69 5.22
N GLN A 74 2.91 27.38 5.43
CA GLN A 74 3.82 26.32 5.02
C GLN A 74 3.34 25.58 3.78
N SER A 75 4.25 25.44 2.82
CA SER A 75 4.15 24.63 1.62
C SER A 75 4.71 23.24 1.90
N PRO A 76 4.04 22.17 1.42
CA PRO A 76 4.57 20.82 1.58
C PRO A 76 5.83 20.62 0.74
N ILE A 77 6.79 19.86 1.27
CA ILE A 77 7.88 19.29 0.47
C ILE A 77 7.42 17.95 -0.05
N LEU A 78 7.59 17.75 -1.35
CA LEU A 78 7.28 16.53 -2.06
C LEU A 78 8.59 15.87 -2.45
N ILE A 79 8.72 14.57 -2.19
CA ILE A 79 9.82 13.77 -2.70
C ILE A 79 9.28 12.46 -3.27
N ASN A 80 9.76 12.11 -4.46
CA ASN A 80 9.41 10.88 -5.14
C ASN A 80 10.60 9.93 -5.10
N LEU A 81 10.45 8.84 -4.35
CA LEU A 81 11.45 7.79 -4.20
C LEU A 81 11.07 6.55 -4.99
N LYS A 82 12.06 5.89 -5.58
CA LYS A 82 11.92 4.67 -6.36
C LYS A 82 12.98 3.66 -6.00
N PHE A 83 12.65 2.79 -5.05
CA PHE A 83 13.53 1.71 -4.60
C PHE A 83 13.65 0.54 -5.58
N SER A 84 12.71 0.41 -6.53
CA SER A 84 12.74 -0.63 -7.55
C SER A 84 12.23 -0.12 -8.89
N SER A 85 12.95 -0.46 -9.95
CA SER A 85 12.54 -0.25 -11.34
C SER A 85 11.61 -1.34 -11.86
N GLN A 86 11.45 -2.46 -11.14
CA GLN A 86 10.61 -3.56 -11.58
C GLN A 86 9.13 -3.20 -11.47
N ILE A 87 8.44 -3.39 -12.59
CA ILE A 87 6.99 -3.37 -12.62
C ILE A 87 6.52 -4.47 -11.68
N ARG A 88 5.75 -4.09 -10.65
CA ARG A 88 5.16 -5.04 -9.71
C ARG A 88 4.38 -6.09 -10.51
N GLY A 89 4.91 -7.31 -10.56
CA GLY A 89 4.22 -8.44 -11.17
C GLY A 89 2.93 -8.77 -10.40
N LYS A 90 2.17 -9.76 -10.88
CA LYS A 90 0.93 -10.22 -10.23
C LYS A 90 1.12 -10.60 -8.75
N GLY A 91 2.36 -10.91 -8.35
CA GLY A 91 2.73 -11.31 -7.01
C GLY A 91 2.17 -12.68 -6.65
N THR A 92 2.56 -13.21 -5.50
CA THR A 92 1.89 -14.37 -4.91
C THR A 92 0.56 -13.90 -4.32
N TRP A 93 -0.53 -14.59 -4.63
CA TRP A 93 -1.81 -14.34 -3.97
C TRP A 93 -1.66 -14.50 -2.46
N LYS A 94 -2.15 -13.51 -1.72
CA LYS A 94 -2.27 -13.56 -0.26
C LYS A 94 -3.75 -13.51 0.10
N PHE A 95 -4.14 -14.35 1.04
CA PHE A 95 -5.51 -14.38 1.52
C PHE A 95 -5.85 -13.06 2.25
N ASN A 96 -7.03 -12.52 2.00
CA ASN A 96 -7.50 -11.31 2.67
C ASN A 96 -8.17 -11.68 4.00
N ASN A 97 -7.47 -11.44 5.12
CA ASN A 97 -7.97 -11.77 6.45
C ASN A 97 -9.23 -11.01 6.86
N SER A 98 -9.57 -9.88 6.21
CA SER A 98 -10.81 -9.16 6.52
C SER A 98 -12.05 -10.01 6.23
N LEU A 99 -11.97 -10.94 5.27
CA LEU A 99 -13.08 -11.84 4.92
C LEU A 99 -13.50 -12.74 6.08
N LEU A 100 -12.59 -13.04 7.01
CA LEU A 100 -12.90 -13.85 8.19
C LEU A 100 -13.85 -13.16 9.17
N LYS A 101 -14.09 -11.86 8.98
CA LYS A 101 -15.07 -11.08 9.77
C LYS A 101 -16.45 -11.05 9.11
N GLU A 102 -16.58 -11.54 7.89
CA GLU A 102 -17.83 -11.49 7.14
C GLU A 102 -18.59 -12.82 7.25
N THR A 103 -19.76 -12.77 7.89
CA THR A 103 -20.60 -13.95 8.15
C THR A 103 -20.99 -14.66 6.84
N GLU A 104 -21.39 -13.91 5.82
CA GLU A 104 -21.75 -14.42 4.50
C GLU A 104 -20.61 -15.24 3.86
N PHE A 105 -19.37 -14.74 3.98
CA PHE A 105 -18.20 -15.46 3.48
C PHE A 105 -17.94 -16.75 4.28
N ILE A 106 -18.02 -16.67 5.60
CA ILE A 106 -17.81 -17.82 6.50
C ILE A 106 -18.82 -18.94 6.19
N GLU A 107 -20.09 -18.59 6.02
CA GLU A 107 -21.15 -19.55 5.68
C GLU A 107 -20.91 -20.19 4.32
N LYS A 108 -20.54 -19.40 3.32
CA LYS A 108 -20.18 -19.90 1.99
C LYS A 108 -19.00 -20.88 2.05
N VAL A 109 -17.96 -20.56 2.82
CA VAL A 109 -16.80 -21.45 3.00
C VAL A 109 -17.19 -22.74 3.71
N LYS A 110 -17.99 -22.67 4.78
CA LYS A 110 -18.51 -23.87 5.46
C LYS A 110 -19.33 -24.74 4.52
N GLY A 111 -20.16 -24.13 3.67
CA GLY A 111 -20.92 -24.82 2.63
C GLY A 111 -20.00 -25.53 1.64
N ASN A 112 -19.01 -24.82 1.10
CA ASN A 112 -18.04 -25.40 0.17
C ASN A 112 -17.27 -26.59 0.75
N ILE A 113 -16.86 -26.53 2.03
CA ILE A 113 -16.19 -27.64 2.70
C ILE A 113 -17.11 -28.87 2.74
N LYS A 114 -18.37 -28.68 3.15
CA LYS A 114 -19.36 -29.77 3.16
C LYS A 114 -19.61 -30.35 1.76
N THR A 115 -19.65 -29.49 0.74
CA THR A 115 -19.82 -29.93 -0.65
C THR A 115 -18.65 -30.80 -1.10
N VAL A 116 -17.40 -30.34 -0.90
CA VAL A 116 -16.22 -31.12 -1.29
C VAL A 116 -16.15 -32.45 -0.53
N ILE A 117 -16.48 -32.46 0.77
CA ILE A 117 -16.54 -33.69 1.55
C ILE A 117 -17.53 -34.68 0.93
N LYS A 118 -18.77 -34.25 0.66
CA LYS A 118 -19.80 -35.10 0.04
C LYS A 118 -19.46 -35.55 -1.37
N GLU A 119 -18.76 -34.73 -2.15
CA GLU A 119 -18.31 -35.09 -3.51
C GLU A 119 -17.35 -36.29 -3.50
N TYR A 120 -16.62 -36.51 -2.40
CA TYR A 120 -15.60 -37.54 -2.29
C TYR A 120 -15.88 -38.61 -1.23
N GLU A 121 -17.02 -38.55 -0.52
CA GLU A 121 -17.47 -39.62 0.38
C GLU A 121 -17.58 -40.96 -0.39
N SER A 122 -17.02 -42.03 0.18
CA SER A 122 -17.08 -43.37 -0.43
C SER A 122 -18.53 -43.88 -0.47
N ASP A 123 -18.93 -44.51 -1.57
CA ASP A 123 -20.27 -45.12 -1.70
C ASP A 123 -20.34 -46.38 -0.81
N PRO A 124 -21.28 -46.46 0.16
CA PRO A 124 -21.43 -47.62 1.04
C PRO A 124 -21.81 -48.91 0.32
N SER A 125 -22.20 -48.85 -0.96
CA SER A 125 -22.64 -50.01 -1.74
C SER A 125 -21.53 -50.71 -2.54
N ILE A 126 -20.29 -50.22 -2.45
CA ILE A 126 -19.13 -50.84 -3.11
C ILE A 126 -18.35 -51.63 -2.04
N ASP A 127 -18.52 -52.96 -2.05
CA ASP A 127 -17.75 -53.90 -1.23
C ASP A 127 -16.27 -53.86 -1.63
N ILE A 128 -15.50 -52.95 -1.04
CA ILE A 128 -14.04 -52.93 -1.15
C ILE A 128 -13.50 -53.55 0.14
N GLU A 129 -12.95 -54.76 0.04
CA GLU A 129 -12.32 -55.53 1.12
C GLU A 129 -10.98 -54.91 1.61
N ILE A 130 -10.85 -53.59 1.60
CA ILE A 130 -9.67 -52.87 2.08
C ILE A 130 -10.15 -51.95 3.21
N ASP A 131 -9.67 -52.26 4.42
CA ASP A 131 -9.81 -51.49 5.66
C ASP A 131 -10.03 -49.97 5.45
N ASP A 132 -11.16 -49.47 5.94
CA ASP A 132 -11.32 -48.13 6.53
C ASP A 132 -11.08 -46.84 5.69
N GLU A 133 -11.23 -46.83 4.36
CA GLU A 133 -11.20 -45.55 3.61
C GLU A 133 -12.58 -44.87 3.49
N GLN A 134 -12.86 -43.93 4.41
CA GLN A 134 -14.05 -43.07 4.45
C GLN A 134 -14.28 -42.26 3.14
N PHE A 135 -13.22 -42.03 2.37
CA PHE A 135 -13.25 -41.17 1.18
C PHE A 135 -12.63 -41.88 -0.02
N SER A 136 -13.20 -41.63 -1.21
CA SER A 136 -12.74 -42.14 -2.52
C SER A 136 -11.36 -41.62 -2.97
N ILE A 137 -10.76 -40.72 -2.19
CA ILE A 137 -9.44 -40.11 -2.45
C ILE A 137 -8.65 -40.03 -1.14
N SER A 138 -7.33 -39.91 -1.24
CA SER A 138 -6.47 -39.73 -0.07
C SER A 138 -6.79 -38.44 0.69
N TYR A 139 -6.61 -38.45 2.02
CA TYR A 139 -6.81 -37.28 2.87
C TYR A 139 -5.98 -36.05 2.44
N GLN A 140 -4.77 -36.27 1.90
CA GLN A 140 -3.94 -35.18 1.39
C GLN A 140 -4.58 -34.52 0.17
N LEU A 141 -5.08 -35.32 -0.77
CA LEU A 141 -5.76 -34.79 -1.95
C LEU A 141 -7.08 -34.11 -1.58
N LEU A 142 -7.83 -34.67 -0.63
CA LEU A 142 -9.05 -34.06 -0.09
C LEU A 142 -8.77 -32.67 0.49
N TRP A 143 -7.70 -32.53 1.28
CA TRP A 143 -7.28 -31.24 1.82
C TRP A 143 -6.90 -30.23 0.74
N ASP A 144 -6.22 -30.67 -0.32
CA ASP A 144 -5.88 -29.82 -1.46
C ASP A 144 -7.13 -29.36 -2.22
N MET A 145 -8.13 -30.23 -2.41
CA MET A 145 -9.41 -29.88 -3.03
C MET A 145 -10.19 -28.85 -2.19
N ILE A 146 -10.24 -29.03 -0.87
CA ILE A 146 -10.85 -28.06 0.05
C ILE A 146 -10.15 -26.70 -0.08
N LYS A 147 -8.82 -26.66 0.03
CA LYS A 147 -8.04 -25.41 -0.09
C LYS A 147 -8.29 -24.73 -1.44
N MET A 148 -8.32 -25.49 -2.53
CA MET A 148 -8.58 -24.97 -3.87
C MET A 148 -9.96 -24.32 -3.95
N LYS A 149 -11.02 -25.00 -3.48
CA LYS A 149 -12.39 -24.49 -3.51
C LYS A 149 -12.57 -23.24 -2.64
N VAL A 150 -11.97 -23.25 -1.44
CA VAL A 150 -11.99 -22.10 -0.51
C VAL A 150 -11.25 -20.92 -1.11
N ARG A 151 -10.07 -21.13 -1.70
CA ARG A 151 -9.31 -20.07 -2.38
C ARG A 151 -10.08 -19.45 -3.54
N GLY A 152 -10.68 -20.28 -4.41
CA GLY A 152 -11.51 -19.78 -5.51
C GLY A 152 -12.68 -18.93 -5.01
N SER A 153 -13.31 -19.37 -3.93
CA SER A 153 -14.41 -18.63 -3.30
C SER A 153 -13.94 -17.31 -2.67
N ALA A 154 -12.79 -17.29 -2.01
CA ALA A 154 -12.20 -16.07 -1.45
C ALA A 154 -11.88 -15.03 -2.54
N ILE A 155 -11.33 -15.47 -3.67
CA ILE A 155 -11.02 -14.59 -4.81
C ILE A 155 -12.30 -14.01 -5.40
N SER A 156 -13.30 -14.86 -5.67
CA SER A 156 -14.59 -14.44 -6.21
C SER A 156 -15.31 -13.45 -5.28
N PHE A 157 -15.37 -13.78 -3.99
CA PHE A 157 -16.04 -12.97 -2.97
C PHE A 157 -15.34 -11.62 -2.76
N SER A 158 -13.99 -11.59 -2.71
CA SER A 158 -13.24 -10.33 -2.64
C SER A 158 -13.52 -9.43 -3.85
N SER A 159 -13.64 -10.02 -5.04
CA SER A 159 -13.90 -9.28 -6.28
C SER A 159 -15.32 -8.70 -6.29
N PHE A 160 -16.29 -9.47 -5.78
CA PHE A 160 -17.65 -9.02 -5.55
C PHE A 160 -17.71 -7.84 -4.57
N ARG A 161 -17.09 -7.96 -3.38
CA ARG A 161 -17.05 -6.87 -2.38
C ARG A 161 -16.39 -5.60 -2.89
N LYS A 162 -15.29 -5.73 -3.63
CA LYS A 162 -14.65 -4.58 -4.27
C LYS A 162 -15.59 -3.88 -5.25
N LYS A 163 -16.37 -4.63 -6.03
CA LYS A 163 -17.36 -4.07 -6.95
C LYS A 163 -18.46 -3.31 -6.20
N GLU A 164 -18.99 -3.88 -5.12
CA GLU A 164 -19.99 -3.21 -4.28
C GLU A 164 -19.44 -1.92 -3.68
N GLN A 165 -18.22 -1.94 -3.15
CA GLN A 165 -17.59 -0.76 -2.57
C GLN A 165 -17.39 0.36 -3.61
N ASN A 166 -16.89 0.01 -4.80
CA ASN A 166 -16.72 0.97 -5.89
C ASN A 166 -18.04 1.58 -6.36
N ASN A 167 -19.12 0.80 -6.38
CA ASN A 167 -20.45 1.30 -6.73
C ASN A 167 -20.96 2.29 -5.67
N LYS A 168 -20.82 1.95 -4.38
CA LYS A 168 -21.18 2.86 -3.28
C LYS A 168 -20.37 4.15 -3.32
N GLU A 169 -19.08 4.07 -3.60
CA GLU A 169 -18.20 5.24 -3.74
C GLU A 169 -18.69 6.16 -4.87
N LYS A 170 -19.00 5.60 -6.05
CA LYS A 170 -19.59 6.36 -7.16
C LYS A 170 -20.91 7.03 -6.78
N GLU A 171 -21.81 6.30 -6.14
CA GLU A 171 -23.09 6.85 -5.67
C GLU A 171 -22.90 8.01 -4.69
N LEU A 172 -21.92 7.92 -3.77
CA LEU A 172 -21.59 8.99 -2.84
C LEU A 172 -21.02 10.21 -3.56
N PHE A 173 -20.13 10.03 -4.56
CA PHE A 173 -19.62 11.13 -5.38
C PHE A 173 -20.73 11.90 -6.08
N TYR A 174 -21.76 11.23 -6.61
CA TYR A 174 -22.91 11.90 -7.22
C TYR A 174 -23.78 12.68 -6.22
N LYS A 175 -23.67 12.40 -4.91
CA LYS A 175 -24.44 13.04 -3.85
C LYS A 175 -23.73 14.23 -3.20
N ILE A 176 -22.48 14.51 -3.56
CA ILE A 176 -21.77 15.70 -3.05
C ILE A 176 -22.33 16.92 -3.81
N PRO A 177 -23.02 17.85 -3.13
CA PRO A 177 -23.41 19.10 -3.77
C PRO A 177 -22.14 19.95 -4.00
N LEU A 178 -22.04 20.53 -5.20
CA LEU A 178 -21.03 21.54 -5.54
C LEU A 178 -21.22 22.81 -4.70
#